data_AF-A0AAE2MDJ8-F1
#
_entry.id   AF-A0AAE2MDJ8-F1
#
_cell.length_a   1.000
_cell.length_b   1.000
_cell.length_c   1.000
_cell.angle_alpha   90.00
_cell.angle_beta   90.00
_cell.angle_gamma   90.00
#
_symmetry.space_group_name_H-M   'P 1'
#
loop_
_entity.id
_entity.type
_entity.pdbx_description
1 polymer ?
#
loop_
_entity_poly.entity_id
_entity_poly.type
_entity_poly.pdbx_seq_one_letter_code
_entity_poly.pdbx_strand_id
1 'polypeptide(L)'
;MPEKIFLFISLPIIMSYLISTLCFTRITMKHIERKLREEGVHEPLWDKGIGIRVSMYGKVIRRQKPVKATIVNDEAILRHARPIDLILARIMHISFLGLMLVIAYGYFAYDLSERTY
;
A
#
# COMPACT_ATOMS: atom_id res chain seq x y z
N MET A 1 -26.69 -7.89 -8.08
CA MET A 1 -26.21 -8.97 -7.18
C MET A 1 -26.75 -8.69 -5.79
N PRO A 2 -27.27 -9.67 -5.03
CA PRO A 2 -27.80 -9.39 -3.70
C PRO A 2 -26.70 -8.84 -2.79
N GLU A 3 -27.00 -7.80 -2.01
CA GLU A 3 -26.05 -7.07 -1.16
C GLU A 3 -25.19 -7.98 -0.28
N LYS A 4 -25.79 -9.04 0.26
CA LYS A 4 -25.11 -10.04 1.10
C LYS A 4 -23.98 -10.76 0.36
N ILE A 5 -24.14 -11.06 -0.92
CA ILE A 5 -23.11 -11.69 -1.75
C ILE A 5 -21.96 -10.70 -2.00
N PHE A 6 -22.29 -9.44 -2.28
CA PHE A 6 -21.28 -8.40 -2.46
C PHE A 6 -20.44 -8.21 -1.20
N LEU A 7 -21.09 -8.16 -0.03
CA LEU A 7 -20.42 -8.02 1.25
C LEU A 7 -19.53 -9.23 1.56
N PHE A 8 -20.02 -10.44 1.32
CA PHE A 8 -19.25 -11.67 1.55
C PHE A 8 -17.98 -11.75 0.70
N ILE A 9 -18.01 -11.25 -0.55
CA ILE A 9 -16.85 -11.22 -1.44
C ILE A 9 -15.90 -10.05 -1.11
N SER A 10 -16.45 -8.87 -0.85
CA SER A 10 -15.66 -7.65 -0.63
C SER A 10 -14.95 -7.63 0.72
N LEU A 11 -15.57 -8.18 1.78
CA LEU A 11 -15.04 -8.09 3.14
C LEU A 11 -13.65 -8.77 3.28
N PRO A 12 -13.40 -9.99 2.79
CA PRO A 12 -12.07 -10.60 2.82
C PRO A 12 -11.01 -9.78 2.07
N ILE A 13 -11.39 -9.14 0.96
CA ILE A 13 -10.47 -8.32 0.14
C ILE A 13 -10.10 -7.04 0.90
N ILE A 14 -11.08 -6.37 1.51
CA ILE A 14 -10.85 -5.19 2.36
C ILE A 14 -9.94 -5.56 3.53
N MET A 15 -10.24 -6.66 4.24
CA MET A 15 -9.44 -7.14 5.36
C MET A 15 -8.01 -7.48 4.94
N SER A 16 -7.83 -8.12 3.78
CA SER A 16 -6.51 -8.40 3.22
C SER A 16 -5.70 -7.12 2.99
N TYR A 17 -6.31 -6.08 2.43
CA TYR A 17 -5.65 -4.78 2.26
C TYR A 17 -5.26 -4.13 3.59
N LEU A 18 -6.17 -4.12 4.57
CA LEU A 18 -5.89 -3.54 5.88
C LEU A 18 -4.75 -4.27 6.60
N ILE A 19 -4.79 -5.61 6.63
CA ILE A 19 -3.75 -6.43 7.28
C ILE A 19 -2.41 -6.25 6.57
N SER A 20 -2.38 -6.33 5.24
CA SER A 20 -1.13 -6.17 4.47
C SER A 20 -0.51 -4.78 4.61
N THR A 21 -1.34 -3.72 4.65
CA THR A 21 -0.88 -2.35 4.89
C THR A 21 -0.30 -2.19 6.30
N LEU A 22 -0.97 -2.75 7.32
CA LEU A 22 -0.46 -2.75 8.68
C LEU A 22 0.86 -3.52 8.80
N CYS A 23 0.95 -4.71 8.22
CA CYS A 23 2.18 -5.51 8.19
C CYS A 23 3.31 -4.75 7.49
N PHE A 24 3.08 -4.18 6.31
CA PHE A 24 4.08 -3.40 5.58
C PHE A 24 4.58 -2.21 6.39
N THR A 25 3.68 -1.45 7.00
CA THR A 25 4.04 -0.29 7.82
C THR A 25 4.83 -0.70 9.06
N ARG A 26 4.40 -1.74 9.77
CA ARG A 26 4.98 -2.14 11.06
C ARG A 26 6.28 -2.95 10.93
N ILE A 27 6.43 -3.75 9.87
CA ILE A 27 7.56 -4.66 9.69
C ILE A 27 8.61 -4.05 8.75
N THR A 28 8.17 -3.50 7.61
CA THR A 28 9.07 -2.97 6.59
C THR A 28 9.42 -1.51 6.86
N MET A 29 8.43 -0.61 6.89
CA MET A 29 8.72 0.82 7.03
C MET A 29 9.39 1.13 8.36
N LYS A 30 8.86 0.63 9.47
CA LYS A 30 9.48 0.82 10.80
C LYS A 30 10.93 0.32 10.86
N HIS A 31 11.25 -0.76 10.15
CA HIS A 31 12.62 -1.28 10.06
C HIS A 31 13.53 -0.33 9.27
N ILE A 32 13.09 0.07 8.07
CA ILE A 32 13.86 0.95 7.18
C ILE A 32 14.03 2.33 7.82
N GLU A 33 12.96 2.95 8.33
CA GLU A 33 13.01 4.26 8.99
C GLU A 33 13.94 4.26 10.21
N ARG A 34 13.98 3.16 10.98
CA ARG A 34 14.96 2.99 12.08
C ARG A 34 16.39 2.99 11.55
N LYS A 35 16.67 2.24 10.49
CA LYS A 35 18.00 2.15 9.87
C LYS A 35 18.42 3.48 9.22
N LEU A 36 17.50 4.18 8.57
CA LEU A 36 17.74 5.51 8.01
C LEU A 36 18.10 6.52 9.10
N ARG A 37 17.40 6.48 10.24
CA ARG A 37 17.70 7.37 11.38
C ARG A 37 19.09 7.09 11.98
N GLU A 38 19.53 5.83 12.02
CA GLU A 38 20.90 5.47 12.42
C GLU A 38 21.96 6.12 11.50
N GLU A 39 21.64 6.34 10.21
CA GLU A 39 22.48 7.04 9.24
C GLU A 39 22.29 8.57 9.24
N GLY A 40 21.48 9.11 10.16
CA GLY A 40 21.13 10.53 10.20
C GLY A 40 20.14 10.97 9.12
N VAL A 41 19.67 10.05 8.26
CA VAL A 41 18.65 10.34 7.25
C VAL A 41 17.27 10.30 7.90
N HIS A 42 16.62 11.45 7.96
CA HIS A 42 15.31 11.56 8.59
C HIS A 42 14.19 11.25 7.60
N GLU A 43 13.10 10.71 8.12
CA GLU A 43 11.88 10.49 7.37
C GLU A 43 11.29 11.79 6.81
N PRO A 44 10.56 11.75 5.68
CA PRO A 44 10.06 12.96 5.05
C PRO A 44 9.03 13.66 5.96
N LEU A 45 9.31 14.92 6.33
CA LEU A 45 8.48 15.69 7.27
C LEU A 45 7.06 15.97 6.76
N TRP A 46 6.88 16.01 5.43
CA TRP A 46 5.61 16.33 4.78
C TRP A 46 4.56 15.21 4.91
N ASP A 47 4.95 14.00 5.30
CA ASP A 47 4.04 12.85 5.43
C ASP A 47 3.85 12.41 6.90
N LYS A 48 4.01 13.33 7.86
CA LYS A 48 3.72 13.05 9.28
C LYS A 48 2.22 12.87 9.50
N GLY A 49 1.72 11.65 9.25
CA GLY A 49 0.36 11.22 9.61
C GLY A 49 -0.61 10.99 8.46
N ILE A 50 -0.26 11.37 7.22
CA ILE A 50 -1.14 11.20 6.05
C ILE A 50 -0.98 9.79 5.44
N GLY A 51 0.23 9.21 5.53
CA GLY A 51 0.50 7.83 5.12
C GLY A 51 0.76 7.68 3.61
N ILE A 52 0.96 8.78 2.88
CA ILE A 52 1.28 8.76 1.45
C ILE A 52 2.62 8.05 1.22
N ARG A 53 3.58 8.17 2.15
CA ARG A 53 4.90 7.54 2.07
C ARG A 53 4.82 6.02 2.07
N VAL A 54 3.76 5.43 2.62
CA VAL A 54 3.53 3.97 2.59
C VAL A 54 3.49 3.47 1.14
N SER A 55 2.73 4.16 0.30
CA SER A 55 2.63 3.84 -1.13
C SER A 55 3.95 4.07 -1.88
N MET A 56 4.69 5.11 -1.51
CA MET A 56 6.00 5.44 -2.11
C MET A 56 7.05 4.39 -1.78
N TYR A 57 7.21 4.02 -0.50
CA TYR A 57 8.11 2.97 -0.06
C TYR A 57 7.78 1.65 -0.77
N GLY A 58 6.50 1.28 -0.83
CA GLY A 58 6.04 0.10 -1.55
C GLY A 58 6.37 0.14 -3.04
N LYS A 59 6.31 1.32 -3.69
CA LYS A 59 6.68 1.50 -5.10
C LYS A 59 8.20 1.37 -5.31
N VAL A 60 9.00 2.03 -4.48
CA VAL A 60 10.47 2.00 -4.55
C VAL A 60 10.99 0.58 -4.36
N ILE A 61 10.53 -0.10 -3.31
CA ILE A 61 10.94 -1.48 -2.99
C ILE A 61 10.53 -2.43 -4.12
N ARG A 62 9.31 -2.32 -4.67
CA ARG A 62 8.91 -3.19 -5.80
C ARG A 62 9.72 -2.94 -7.06
N ARG A 63 10.12 -1.69 -7.31
CA ARG A 63 10.91 -1.33 -8.49
C ARG A 63 12.34 -1.85 -8.42
N GLN A 64 12.89 -2.07 -7.21
CA GLN A 64 14.25 -2.57 -6.96
C GLN A 64 15.37 -1.73 -7.62
N LYS A 65 15.04 -0.53 -8.11
CA LYS A 65 15.95 0.39 -8.78
C LYS A 65 15.72 1.80 -8.27
N PRO A 66 16.76 2.56 -7.91
CA PRO A 66 16.60 3.95 -7.50
C PRO A 66 16.26 4.83 -8.71
N VAL A 67 15.48 5.89 -8.48
CA VAL A 67 15.19 6.91 -9.50
C VAL A 67 15.46 8.27 -8.88
N LYS A 68 16.26 9.11 -9.57
CA LYS A 68 16.71 10.41 -9.05
C LYS A 68 15.59 11.43 -8.79
N ALA A 69 14.41 11.24 -9.39
CA ALA A 69 13.30 12.20 -9.37
C ALA A 69 12.16 11.80 -8.41
N THR A 70 12.47 11.15 -7.29
CA THR A 70 11.46 10.78 -6.28
C THR A 70 11.51 11.70 -5.07
N ILE A 71 10.35 11.87 -4.43
CA ILE A 71 10.16 12.70 -3.23
C ILE A 71 10.82 12.04 -1.99
N VAL A 72 11.23 10.78 -2.11
CA VAL A 72 11.84 9.99 -1.03
C VAL A 72 13.22 9.52 -1.50
N ASN A 73 14.19 9.39 -0.59
CA ASN A 73 15.52 8.91 -0.93
C ASN A 73 15.50 7.40 -1.26
N ASP A 74 15.36 7.08 -2.55
CA ASP A 74 15.24 5.70 -3.02
C ASP A 74 16.49 4.85 -2.73
N GLU A 75 17.68 5.43 -2.88
CA GLU A 75 18.94 4.72 -2.65
C GLU A 75 19.09 4.31 -1.19
N ALA A 76 18.72 5.22 -0.28
CA ALA A 76 18.75 4.93 1.14
C ALA A 76 17.71 3.87 1.54
N ILE A 77 16.52 3.89 0.96
CA ILE A 77 15.50 2.86 1.19
C ILE A 77 15.98 1.48 0.70
N LEU A 78 16.49 1.42 -0.54
CA LEU A 78 16.89 0.15 -1.15
C LEU A 78 18.11 -0.48 -0.47
N ARG A 79 19.02 0.34 0.08
CA ARG A 79 20.18 -0.12 0.86
C ARG A 79 19.79 -0.90 2.12
N HIS A 80 18.65 -0.58 2.74
CA HIS A 80 18.15 -1.25 3.94
C HIS A 80 16.97 -2.19 3.68
N ALA A 81 16.55 -2.34 2.43
CA ALA A 81 15.44 -3.21 2.07
C ALA A 81 15.86 -4.68 2.10
N ARG A 82 15.05 -5.53 2.73
CA ARG A 82 15.27 -6.98 2.81
C ARG A 82 14.40 -7.72 1.78
N PRO A 83 14.69 -8.98 1.47
CA PRO A 83 13.84 -9.78 0.58
C PRO A 83 12.39 -9.91 1.06
N ILE A 84 12.17 -10.00 2.38
CA ILE A 84 10.82 -10.04 2.96
C ILE A 84 10.02 -8.75 2.69
N ASP A 85 10.70 -7.61 2.64
CA ASP A 85 10.08 -6.31 2.41
C ASP A 85 9.52 -6.20 0.97
N LEU A 86 10.16 -6.87 0.01
CA LEU A 86 9.65 -7.01 -1.36
C LEU A 86 8.37 -7.84 -1.42
N ILE A 87 8.32 -8.95 -0.68
CA ILE A 87 7.12 -9.79 -0.59
C ILE A 87 5.97 -8.99 0.01
N LEU A 88 6.23 -8.32 1.14
CA LEU A 88 5.24 -7.50 1.85
C LEU A 88 4.74 -6.33 0.98
N ALA A 89 5.64 -5.66 0.23
CA ALA A 89 5.26 -4.61 -0.71
C ALA A 89 4.38 -5.12 -1.86
N ARG A 90 4.65 -6.32 -2.38
CA ARG A 90 3.83 -6.96 -3.44
C ARG A 90 2.46 -7.34 -2.93
N ILE A 91 2.38 -7.98 -1.76
CA ILE A 91 1.11 -8.37 -1.14
C ILE A 91 0.24 -7.13 -0.90
N MET A 92 0.79 -6.07 -0.30
CA MET A 92 0.08 -4.81 -0.07
C MET A 92 -0.40 -4.17 -1.38
N HIS A 93 0.40 -4.23 -2.46
CA HIS A 93 -0.01 -3.65 -3.73
C HIS A 93 -1.11 -4.46 -4.42
N ILE A 94 -1.02 -5.80 -4.39
CA ILE A 94 -2.03 -6.67 -4.99
C ILE A 94 -3.36 -6.54 -4.23
N SER A 95 -3.33 -6.52 -2.90
CA SER A 95 -4.53 -6.31 -2.08
C SER A 95 -5.14 -4.92 -2.32
N PHE A 96 -4.31 -3.88 -2.53
CA PHE A 96 -4.79 -2.55 -2.92
C PHE A 96 -5.49 -2.57 -4.29
N LEU A 97 -4.93 -3.24 -5.30
CA LEU A 97 -5.60 -3.39 -6.60
C LEU A 97 -6.93 -4.14 -6.47
N GLY A 98 -6.97 -5.21 -5.66
CA GLY A 98 -8.21 -5.90 -5.33
C GLY A 98 -9.26 -4.99 -4.70
N LEU A 99 -8.86 -4.16 -3.73
CA LEU A 99 -9.73 -3.16 -3.12
C LEU A 99 -10.27 -2.16 -4.16
N MET A 100 -9.42 -1.65 -5.04
CA MET A 100 -9.84 -0.70 -6.09
C MET A 100 -10.87 -1.33 -7.04
N LEU A 101 -10.70 -2.60 -7.41
CA LEU A 101 -11.67 -3.32 -8.24
C LEU A 101 -13.01 -3.51 -7.52
N VAL A 102 -12.98 -3.85 -6.23
CA VAL A 102 -14.20 -3.98 -5.41
C VAL A 102 -14.96 -2.65 -5.33
N ILE A 103 -14.25 -1.54 -5.10
CA ILE A 103 -14.85 -0.21 -5.03
C ILE A 103 -15.45 0.18 -6.39
N ALA A 104 -14.69 0.03 -7.47
CA ALA A 104 -15.14 0.37 -8.81
C ALA A 104 -16.39 -0.45 -9.21
N TYR A 105 -16.35 -1.77 -8.98
CA TYR A 105 -17.50 -2.64 -9.23
C TYR A 105 -18.70 -2.23 -8.37
N GLY A 106 -18.51 -1.95 -7.08
CA GLY A 106 -19.57 -1.49 -6.18
C GLY A 106 -20.23 -0.21 -6.67
N TYR A 107 -19.43 0.77 -7.13
CA TYR A 107 -19.93 2.02 -7.71
C TYR A 107 -20.78 1.78 -8.97
N PHE A 108 -20.27 1.03 -9.94
CA PHE A 108 -21.02 0.76 -11.17
C PHE A 108 -22.25 -0.10 -10.94
N ALA A 109 -22.19 -1.06 -10.01
CA ALA A 109 -23.35 -1.88 -9.65
C ALA A 109 -24.45 -1.04 -8.99
N TYR A 110 -24.07 -0.06 -8.17
CA TYR A 110 -25.00 0.88 -7.55
C TYR A 110 -25.64 1.83 -8.58
N ASP A 111 -24.83 2.52 -9.39
CA ASP A 111 -25.32 3.43 -10.45
C ASP A 111 -26.21 2.71 -11.47
N LEU A 112 -25.84 1.48 -11.88
CA LEU A 112 -26.69 0.68 -12.77
C LEU A 112 -28.03 0.34 -12.12
N SER A 113 -28.04 -0.01 -10.83
CA SER A 113 -29.29 -0.32 -10.13
C SER A 113 -30.23 0.88 -10.09
N GLU A 114 -29.73 2.08 -9.81
CA GLU A 114 -30.51 3.31 -9.73
C GLU A 114 -31.10 3.73 -11.08
N ARG A 115 -30.48 3.38 -12.20
CA ARG A 115 -31.00 3.66 -13.56
C ARG A 115 -32.10 2.72 -14.04
N THR A 116 -32.27 1.57 -13.39
CA THR A 116 -33.28 0.54 -13.77
C THR A 116 -34.56 0.59 -12.95
N TYR A 117 -34.63 1.47 -11.94
CA TYR A 117 -35.83 1.80 -11.17
C TYR A 117 -36.29 3.22 -11.47
#